data_AF-A0A8J7N3U1-F1
#
_entry.id   AF-A0A8J7N3U1-F1
#
_cell.length_a   1.000
_cell.length_b   1.000
_cell.length_c   1.000
_cell.angle_alpha   90.00
_cell.angle_beta   90.00
_cell.angle_gamma   90.00
#
_symmetry.space_group_name_H-M   'P 1'
#
loop_
_entity.id
_entity.type
_entity.pdbx_description
1 polymer ?
#
loop_
_entity_poly.entity_id
_entity_poly.type
_entity_poly.pdbx_seq_one_letter_code
_entity_poly.pdbx_strand_id
1 'polypeptide(L)'
;MALKLDRRGYGRKPANLLATLKCSGDMFSCHVVEISEAGARVKLSKETAVVAGAGRLIAPQLGDKETEVVWQNGDLVGLRFTAVKQRATGLPKEIQR
;
A
#
# COMPACT_ATOMS: atom_id res chain seq x y z
N MET A 1 33.07 -12.97 1.42
CA MET A 1 31.97 -12.08 1.02
C MET A 1 30.67 -12.73 1.45
N ALA A 2 29.99 -12.21 2.48
CA ALA A 2 28.78 -12.82 3.01
C ALA A 2 27.61 -12.61 2.02
N LEU A 3 27.20 -13.68 1.34
CA LEU A 3 25.92 -13.73 0.65
C LEU A 3 24.84 -13.57 1.72
N LYS A 4 24.32 -12.34 1.85
CA LYS A 4 23.18 -12.04 2.70
C LYS A 4 22.01 -12.84 2.15
N LEU A 5 21.79 -14.02 2.73
CA LEU A 5 20.72 -14.93 2.39
C LEU A 5 19.40 -14.14 2.53
N ASP A 6 18.87 -13.69 1.41
CA ASP A 6 17.56 -13.04 1.37
C ASP A 6 16.51 -14.13 1.63
N ARG A 7 16.23 -14.36 2.91
CA ARG A 7 15.26 -15.36 3.41
C ARG A 7 13.80 -14.98 3.11
N ARG A 8 13.53 -14.07 2.18
CA ARG A 8 12.23 -13.38 2.03
C ARG A 8 11.75 -13.45 0.58
N GLY A 9 10.96 -14.47 0.26
CA GLY A 9 10.59 -14.92 -1.09
C GLY A 9 9.79 -13.98 -2.02
N TYR A 10 9.81 -12.66 -1.83
CA TYR A 10 9.23 -11.71 -2.80
C TYR A 10 10.23 -10.58 -3.07
N GLY A 11 10.75 -10.53 -4.30
CA GLY A 11 11.71 -9.50 -4.73
C GLY A 11 11.12 -8.11 -4.60
N ARG A 12 11.49 -7.37 -3.54
CA ARG A 12 11.11 -5.97 -3.37
C ARG A 12 11.82 -5.15 -4.43
N LYS A 13 11.05 -4.55 -5.32
CA LYS A 13 11.61 -3.60 -6.28
C LYS A 13 11.69 -2.24 -5.60
N PRO A 14 12.87 -1.58 -5.63
CA PRO A 14 12.94 -0.19 -5.20
C PRO A 14 11.97 0.61 -6.06
N ALA A 15 11.16 1.43 -5.40
CA ALA A 15 10.22 2.33 -6.03
C ALA A 15 10.53 3.75 -5.57
N ASN A 16 10.17 4.74 -6.38
CA ASN A 16 10.18 6.14 -5.96
C ASN A 16 8.92 6.81 -6.51
N LEU A 17 7.78 6.39 -5.98
CA LEU A 17 6.47 6.78 -6.50
C LEU A 17 5.77 7.68 -5.49
N LEU A 18 5.31 8.83 -5.95
CA LEU A 18 4.39 9.66 -5.16
C LEU A 18 3.09 8.90 -4.94
N ALA A 19 2.66 8.84 -3.68
CA ALA A 19 1.44 8.18 -3.28
C ALA A 19 0.75 8.92 -2.14
N THR A 20 -0.54 8.66 -2.00
CA THR A 20 -1.36 9.14 -0.89
C THR A 20 -1.85 7.93 -0.11
N LEU A 21 -1.49 7.88 1.17
CA LEU A 21 -2.01 6.90 2.10
C LEU A 21 -3.26 7.47 2.77
N LYS A 22 -4.39 6.79 2.61
CA LYS A 22 -5.62 7.08 3.35
C LYS A 22 -5.76 6.07 4.48
N CYS A 23 -5.83 6.50 5.73
CA CYS A 23 -6.01 5.60 6.86
C CYS A 23 -6.86 6.28 7.93
N SER A 24 -7.85 5.58 8.48
CA SER A 24 -8.71 6.08 9.56
C SER A 24 -9.37 7.46 9.31
N GLY A 25 -9.60 7.82 8.05
CA GLY A 25 -10.18 9.12 7.65
C GLY A 25 -9.15 10.20 7.32
N ASP A 26 -7.89 10.01 7.69
CA ASP A 26 -6.80 10.92 7.37
C ASP A 26 -6.15 10.62 6.02
N MET A 27 -5.54 11.65 5.42
CA MET A 27 -4.82 11.57 4.16
C MET A 27 -3.37 12.01 4.36
N PHE A 28 -2.42 11.14 4.03
CA PHE A 28 -0.99 11.38 4.17
C PHE A 28 -0.29 11.32 2.82
N SER A 29 0.42 12.40 2.46
CA SER A 29 1.32 12.40 1.31
C SER A 29 2.57 11.57 1.64
N CYS A 30 2.90 10.62 0.77
CA CYS A 30 4.00 9.68 0.99
C CYS A 30 4.68 9.27 -0.31
N HIS A 31 5.86 8.67 -0.19
CA HIS A 31 6.61 8.09 -1.30
C HIS A 31 6.70 6.59 -1.10
N VAL A 32 6.30 5.81 -2.10
CA VAL A 32 6.56 4.37 -2.12
C VAL A 32 8.05 4.18 -2.37
N VAL A 33 8.77 3.67 -1.37
CA VAL A 33 10.23 3.42 -1.43
C VAL A 33 10.54 1.98 -1.81
N GLU A 34 9.67 1.04 -1.43
CA GLU A 34 9.77 -0.36 -1.82
C GLU A 34 8.39 -0.93 -2.09
N ILE A 35 8.27 -1.78 -3.10
CA ILE A 35 7.02 -2.50 -3.38
C ILE A 35 7.29 -3.98 -3.68
N SER A 36 6.35 -4.82 -3.26
CA SER A 36 6.29 -6.25 -3.52
C SER A 36 4.84 -6.66 -3.81
N GLU A 37 4.61 -7.89 -4.27
CA GLU A 37 3.25 -8.41 -4.46
C GLU A 37 2.44 -8.46 -3.15
N ALA A 38 3.11 -8.62 -2.00
CA ALA A 38 2.48 -8.73 -0.69
C ALA A 38 2.23 -7.37 0.01
N GLY A 39 2.88 -6.30 -0.43
CA GLY A 39 2.83 -5.02 0.27
C GLY A 39 3.81 -3.98 -0.23
N ALA A 40 3.76 -2.82 0.40
CA ALA A 40 4.62 -1.68 0.09
C ALA A 40 5.22 -1.09 1.36
N ARG A 41 6.41 -0.52 1.23
CA ARG A 41 6.99 0.36 2.22
C ARG A 41 6.88 1.78 1.69
N VAL A 42 6.32 2.66 2.51
CA VAL A 42 6.16 4.07 2.16
C VAL A 42 6.88 4.94 3.16
N LYS A 43 7.37 6.09 2.69
CA LYS A 43 7.97 7.14 3.49
C LYS A 43 7.02 8.33 3.49
N LEU A 44 6.51 8.73 4.65
CA LEU A 44 5.65 9.90 4.79
C LEU A 44 6.45 11.18 4.53
N SER A 45 5.84 12.18 3.87
CA SER A 45 6.48 13.48 3.66
C SER A 45 6.64 14.28 4.94
N LYS A 46 5.79 14.00 5.93
CA LYS A 46 5.85 14.57 7.28
C LYS A 46 5.79 13.43 8.29
N GLU A 47 6.67 13.47 9.29
CA GLU A 47 6.59 12.52 10.40
C GLU A 47 5.27 12.73 11.15
N THR A 48 4.40 11.73 11.11
CA THR A 48 3.12 11.73 11.79
C THR A 48 2.75 10.31 12.16
N ALA A 49 2.14 10.13 13.33
CA ALA A 49 1.61 8.84 13.72
C ALA A 49 0.47 8.46 12.78
N VAL A 50 0.58 7.28 12.17
CA VAL A 50 -0.48 6.67 11.38
C VAL A 50 -1.09 5.58 12.22
N VAL A 51 -2.40 5.65 12.44
CA VAL A 51 -3.13 4.64 13.20
C VAL A 51 -3.05 3.31 12.44
N ALA A 52 -2.60 2.25 13.12
CA ALA A 52 -2.58 0.91 12.55
C ALA A 52 -4.00 0.47 12.19
N GLY A 53 -4.18 -0.13 11.01
CA GLY A 53 -5.48 -0.56 10.53
C GLY A 53 -5.63 -0.49 9.02
N ALA A 54 -6.86 -0.68 8.57
CA ALA A 54 -7.23 -0.67 7.16
C ALA A 54 -7.10 0.74 6.57
N GLY A 55 -6.49 0.79 5.39
CA GLY A 55 -6.27 2.00 4.62
C GLY A 55 -6.25 1.74 3.13
N ARG A 56 -5.95 2.78 2.36
CA ARG A 56 -5.76 2.69 0.91
C ARG A 56 -4.50 3.43 0.50
N LEU A 57 -3.68 2.78 -0.29
CA LEU A 57 -2.55 3.39 -0.97
C LEU A 57 -2.98 3.76 -2.38
N ILE A 58 -2.97 5.05 -2.67
CA ILE A 58 -3.30 5.59 -3.98
C ILE A 58 -2.01 6.10 -4.60
N ALA A 59 -1.55 5.47 -5.67
CA ALA A 59 -0.42 5.97 -6.45
C ALA A 59 -0.79 6.01 -7.93
N PRO A 60 -0.41 7.06 -8.70
CA PRO A 60 -0.75 7.16 -10.12
C PRO A 60 -0.32 5.92 -10.93
N GLN A 61 0.80 5.30 -10.57
CA GLN A 61 1.36 4.15 -11.26
C GLN A 61 0.85 2.80 -10.75
N LEU A 62 0.26 2.74 -9.55
CA LEU A 62 -0.22 1.49 -8.93
C LEU A 62 -1.74 1.41 -8.85
N GLY A 63 -2.43 2.52 -9.11
CA GLY A 63 -3.85 2.69 -8.86
C GLY A 63 -4.17 2.82 -7.38
N ASP A 64 -5.41 2.48 -7.05
CA ASP A 64 -5.93 2.37 -5.68
C ASP A 64 -5.74 0.92 -5.20
N LYS A 65 -5.00 0.75 -4.10
CA LYS A 65 -4.73 -0.53 -3.46
C LYS A 65 -5.23 -0.51 -2.03
N GLU A 66 -6.08 -1.47 -1.69
CA GLU A 66 -6.46 -1.70 -0.29
C GLU A 66 -5.25 -2.26 0.48
N THR A 67 -4.94 -1.59 1.58
CA THR A 67 -3.75 -1.83 2.39
C THR A 67 -4.09 -1.87 3.86
N GLU A 68 -3.24 -2.50 4.66
CA GLU A 68 -3.27 -2.39 6.11
C GLU A 68 -1.90 -1.92 6.61
N VAL A 69 -1.92 -0.95 7.52
CA VAL A 69 -0.71 -0.48 8.20
C VAL A 69 -0.32 -1.53 9.23
N VAL A 70 0.81 -2.21 8.99
CA VAL A 70 1.30 -3.31 9.83
C VAL A 70 2.38 -2.89 10.82
N TRP A 71 3.14 -1.84 10.48
CA TRP A 71 4.15 -1.26 11.37
C TRP A 71 4.46 0.17 10.92
N GLN A 72 4.96 0.96 11.86
CA GLN A 72 5.53 2.27 11.60
C GLN A 72 6.84 2.42 12.39
N ASN A 73 7.82 3.07 11.77
CA ASN A 73 9.07 3.47 12.40
C ASN A 73 9.46 4.88 11.92
N GLY A 74 9.16 5.90 12.73
CA GLY A 74 9.31 7.31 12.34
C GLY A 74 8.45 7.65 11.12
N ASP A 75 9.09 8.17 10.07
CA ASP A 75 8.47 8.46 8.78
C ASP A 75 8.23 7.23 7.88
N LEU A 76 8.72 6.04 8.25
CA LEU A 76 8.58 4.83 7.44
C LEU A 76 7.39 4.00 7.90
N VAL A 77 6.51 3.68 6.97
CA VAL A 77 5.30 2.89 7.20
C VAL A 77 5.33 1.62 6.36
N GLY A 78 5.11 0.50 7.00
CA GLY A 78 4.90 -0.79 6.34
C GLY A 78 3.42 -1.01 6.05
N LEU A 79 3.12 -1.27 4.78
CA LEU A 79 1.78 -1.57 4.31
C LEU A 79 1.74 -3.01 3.81
N ARG A 80 0.69 -3.75 4.19
CA ARG A 80 0.35 -5.06 3.62
C ARG A 80 -0.83 -4.89 2.68
N PHE A 81 -0.77 -5.45 1.47
CA PHE A 81 -1.93 -5.44 0.58
C PHE A 81 -2.95 -6.47 1.07
N THR A 82 -4.18 -6.02 1.35
CA THR A 82 -5.22 -6.86 1.97
C THR A 82 -6.26 -7.38 0.99
N ALA A 83 -6.36 -6.82 -0.23
CA ALA A 83 -7.30 -7.32 -1.22
C ALA A 83 -6.82 -7.19 -2.66
N VAL A 84 -6.75 -8.34 -3.33
CA VAL A 84 -7.21 -8.48 -4.72
C VAL A 84 -8.73 -8.58 -4.65
N LYS A 85 -9.42 -7.45 -4.53
CA LYS A 85 -10.79 -7.37 -5.05
C LYS A 85 -10.68 -6.60 -6.35
N GLN A 86 -10.52 -7.34 -7.45
CA GLN A 86 -11.14 -6.89 -8.68
C GLN A 86 -12.55 -6.46 -8.28
N ARG A 87 -12.88 -5.20 -8.48
CA ARG A 87 -14.30 -4.84 -8.58
C ARG A 87 -14.81 -5.73 -9.70
N ALA A 88 -15.44 -6.86 -9.33
CA ALA A 88 -16.50 -7.39 -10.15
C ALA A 88 -17.46 -6.21 -10.30
N THR A 89 -17.44 -5.63 -11.48
CA THR A 89 -18.51 -4.84 -12.04
C THR A 89 -19.78 -5.68 -11.92
N GLY A 90 -20.41 -5.62 -10.75
CA GLY A 90 -21.82 -5.91 -10.63
C GLY A 90 -22.53 -4.77 -11.35
N LEU A 91 -22.63 -4.87 -12.68
CA LEU A 91 -23.76 -4.24 -13.36
C LEU A 91 -25.01 -4.70 -12.61
N PRO A 92 -25.91 -3.83 -12.15
CA PRO A 92 -27.28 -4.25 -12.00
C PRO A 92 -27.72 -4.71 -13.40
N LYS A 93 -27.98 -6.00 -13.58
CA LYS A 93 -28.73 -6.46 -14.75
C LYS A 93 -30.09 -5.78 -14.64
N GLU A 94 -30.29 -4.78 -15.48
CA GLU A 94 -31.60 -4.30 -15.90
C GLU A 94 -32.43 -5.54 -16.25
N ILE A 95 -33.39 -5.88 -15.39
CA ILE A 95 -34.44 -6.83 -15.71
C ILE A 95 -35.61 -5.97 -16.17
N GLN A 96 -35.65 -5.72 -17.48
CA GLN A 96 -36.89 -5.42 -18.17
C GLN A 96 -37.78 -6.66 -18.08
N ARG A 97 -38.94 -6.51 -17.44
CA ARG A 97 -40.19 -7.18 -17.83
C ARG A 97 -41.37 -6.31 -17.43
#